data_AF-A0A0E2E2J8-F1
#
_entry.id   AF-A0A0E2E2J8-F1
#
_cell.length_a   1.000
_cell.length_b   1.000
_cell.length_c   1.000
_cell.angle_alpha   90.00
_cell.angle_beta   90.00
_cell.angle_gamma   90.00
#
_symmetry.space_group_name_H-M   'P 1'
#
loop_
_entity.id
_entity.type
_entity.pdbx_description
1 polymer ?
#
loop_
_entity_poly.entity_id
_entity_poly.type
_entity_poly.pdbx_seq_one_letter_code
_entity_poly.pdbx_strand_id
1 'polypeptide(L)'
;MAKYSKEALDEALLQAQSSDISMKTKGIKFLRQASCLETGTKNTYPIRDWFSETKNYTKLLKIVKSEKDPKLLWEYLFLIKTYCERYIDLAYLVKDSQNFISKKENTEFKIKACELGKLFLVHQDASVRQAAASLLWYLKKTSEVWPVIIELMQKKRDYITLSHIGIMVRNCYLLLNDDKIITDSFGNAVAKENLISLKDAEALKEAVSFSLEKTPKAAKKAGFNSVSEILDNIITALTKTVKK
;
A
#
# COMPACT_ATOMS: atom_id res chain seq x y z
N MET A 1 0.52 -28.57 14.10
CA MET A 1 1.09 -27.95 12.87
C MET A 1 0.82 -26.46 12.88
N ALA A 2 1.80 -25.63 12.50
CA ALA A 2 1.57 -24.19 12.34
C ALA A 2 0.57 -23.97 11.19
N LYS A 3 -0.44 -23.11 11.40
CA LYS A 3 -1.49 -22.84 10.40
C LYS A 3 -0.92 -22.40 9.04
N TYR A 4 0.22 -21.71 9.05
CA TYR A 4 0.90 -21.17 7.88
C TYR A 4 2.26 -21.86 7.67
N SER A 5 2.25 -23.20 7.60
CA SER A 5 3.43 -23.95 7.18
C SER A 5 3.78 -23.66 5.72
N LYS A 6 5.00 -24.02 5.30
CA LYS A 6 5.45 -23.87 3.91
C LYS A 6 4.52 -24.61 2.94
N GLU A 7 4.10 -25.82 3.30
CA GLU A 7 3.21 -26.67 2.51
C GLU A 7 1.83 -26.00 2.34
N ALA A 8 1.30 -25.40 3.41
CA ALA A 8 0.01 -24.70 3.35
C ALA A 8 0.07 -23.43 2.47
N LEU A 9 1.21 -22.71 2.50
CA LEU A 9 1.43 -21.54 1.64
C LEU A 9 1.62 -21.96 0.17
N ASP A 10 2.34 -23.05 -0.08
CA ASP A 10 2.48 -23.64 -1.41
C ASP A 10 1.13 -24.10 -1.98
N GLU A 11 0.30 -24.78 -1.17
CA GLU A 11 -1.05 -25.18 -1.56
C GLU A 11 -1.93 -23.97 -1.87
N ALA A 12 -1.88 -22.92 -1.05
CA ALA A 12 -2.63 -21.70 -1.29
C ALA A 12 -2.20 -20.98 -2.58
N LEU A 13 -0.90 -21.01 -2.91
CA LEU A 13 -0.38 -20.47 -4.18
C LEU A 13 -0.85 -21.29 -5.38
N LEU A 14 -0.92 -22.61 -5.26
CA LEU A 14 -1.49 -23.49 -6.30
C LEU A 14 -2.98 -23.21 -6.49
N GLN A 15 -3.74 -23.07 -5.40
CA GLN A 15 -5.15 -22.70 -5.45
C GLN A 15 -5.35 -21.35 -6.15
N ALA A 16 -4.49 -20.36 -5.87
CA ALA A 16 -4.49 -19.04 -6.53
C ALA A 16 -4.20 -19.09 -8.05
N GLN A 17 -3.61 -20.17 -8.56
CA GLN A 17 -3.40 -20.42 -9.99
C GLN A 17 -4.57 -21.14 -10.67
N SER A 18 -5.55 -21.60 -9.91
CA SER A 18 -6.68 -22.36 -10.44
C SER A 18 -7.50 -21.54 -11.44
N SER A 19 -8.02 -22.22 -12.46
CA SER A 19 -9.07 -21.66 -13.32
C SER A 19 -10.42 -21.54 -12.61
N ASP A 20 -10.62 -22.30 -11.53
CA ASP A 20 -11.82 -22.22 -10.69
C ASP A 20 -11.75 -20.97 -9.78
N ILE A 21 -12.75 -20.10 -9.90
CA ILE A 21 -12.80 -18.82 -9.17
C ILE A 21 -12.91 -19.01 -7.65
N SER A 22 -13.59 -20.06 -7.19
CA SER A 22 -13.76 -20.37 -5.76
C SER A 22 -12.43 -20.81 -5.16
N MET A 23 -11.71 -21.72 -5.83
CA MET A 23 -10.37 -22.14 -5.42
C MET A 23 -9.39 -20.99 -5.45
N LYS A 24 -9.42 -20.18 -6.52
CA LYS A 24 -8.59 -18.99 -6.63
C LYS A 24 -8.81 -18.03 -5.46
N THR A 25 -10.07 -17.73 -5.15
CA THR A 25 -10.49 -16.86 -4.05
C THR A 25 -10.06 -17.43 -2.69
N LYS A 26 -10.15 -18.75 -2.50
CA LYS A 26 -9.69 -19.43 -1.29
C LYS A 26 -8.19 -19.26 -1.09
N GLY A 27 -7.40 -19.49 -2.14
CA GLY A 27 -5.94 -19.37 -2.12
C GLY A 27 -5.48 -17.95 -1.76
N ILE A 28 -5.95 -16.93 -2.49
CA ILE A 28 -5.59 -15.53 -2.21
C ILE A 28 -6.07 -15.07 -0.84
N LYS A 29 -7.27 -15.47 -0.40
CA LYS A 29 -7.73 -15.14 0.97
C LYS A 29 -6.79 -15.69 2.03
N PHE A 30 -6.29 -16.92 1.86
CA PHE A 30 -5.34 -17.53 2.78
C PHE A 30 -4.00 -16.79 2.79
N LEU A 31 -3.43 -16.52 1.61
CA LEU A 31 -2.15 -15.80 1.49
C LEU A 31 -2.24 -14.37 2.03
N ARG A 32 -3.37 -13.68 1.80
CA ARG A 32 -3.59 -12.33 2.34
C ARG A 32 -3.67 -12.37 3.86
N GLN A 33 -4.42 -13.30 4.43
CA GLN A 33 -4.49 -13.48 5.88
C GLN A 33 -3.11 -13.76 6.49
N ALA A 34 -2.27 -14.54 5.81
CA ALA A 34 -0.89 -14.75 6.20
C ALA A 34 -0.11 -13.42 6.20
N SER A 35 -0.20 -12.62 5.13
CA SER A 35 0.51 -11.33 5.04
C SER A 35 0.07 -10.28 6.06
N CYS A 36 -1.13 -10.43 6.64
CA CYS A 36 -1.67 -9.47 7.61
C CYS A 36 -1.38 -9.85 9.07
N LEU A 37 -0.75 -10.99 9.35
CA LEU A 37 -0.44 -11.37 10.72
C LEU A 37 0.55 -10.39 11.36
N GLU A 38 0.36 -10.17 12.66
CA GLU A 38 1.27 -9.37 13.46
C GLU A 38 2.63 -10.06 13.58
N THR A 39 3.69 -9.29 13.30
CA THR A 39 5.10 -9.70 13.40
C THR A 39 5.46 -10.09 14.82
N GLY A 40 6.37 -11.05 15.00
CA GLY A 40 6.81 -11.51 16.33
C GLY A 40 5.94 -12.61 16.94
N THR A 41 4.85 -13.02 16.28
CA THR A 41 4.09 -14.23 16.65
C THR A 41 4.76 -15.49 16.13
N LYS A 42 4.54 -16.66 16.77
CA LYS A 42 5.16 -17.97 16.41
C LYS A 42 4.99 -18.37 14.93
N ASN A 43 3.98 -17.85 14.24
CA ASN A 43 3.69 -18.16 12.84
C ASN A 43 4.39 -17.25 11.82
N THR A 44 5.12 -16.22 12.26
CA THR A 44 5.59 -15.16 11.35
C THR A 44 6.86 -15.51 10.58
N TYR A 45 7.77 -16.30 11.15
CA TYR A 45 9.01 -16.69 10.45
C TYR A 45 8.75 -17.51 9.17
N PRO A 46 7.92 -18.57 9.19
CA PRO A 46 7.64 -19.34 7.98
C PRO A 46 7.01 -18.49 6.87
N ILE A 47 6.09 -17.59 7.21
CA ILE A 47 5.45 -16.67 6.26
C ILE A 47 6.49 -15.72 5.65
N ARG A 48 7.28 -15.08 6.52
CA ARG A 48 8.34 -14.15 6.15
C ARG A 48 9.28 -14.78 5.12
N ASP A 49 9.80 -15.94 5.46
CA ASP A 49 10.82 -16.64 4.66
C ASP A 49 10.21 -17.15 3.36
N TRP A 50 9.00 -17.72 3.40
CA TRP A 50 8.33 -18.25 2.21
C TRP A 50 8.11 -17.21 1.11
N PHE A 51 7.63 -16.00 1.47
CA PHE A 51 7.45 -14.93 0.50
C PHE A 51 8.78 -14.36 -0.02
N SER A 52 9.86 -14.48 0.74
CA SER A 52 11.20 -14.04 0.31
C SER A 52 11.88 -15.02 -0.66
N GLU A 53 11.36 -16.25 -0.79
CA GLU A 53 11.91 -17.22 -1.75
C GLU A 53 11.60 -16.81 -3.19
N THR A 54 12.65 -16.66 -4.02
CA THR A 54 12.56 -16.27 -5.43
C THR A 54 11.57 -17.08 -6.24
N LYS A 55 11.52 -18.39 -6.00
CA LYS A 55 10.56 -19.30 -6.64
C LYS A 55 9.10 -18.90 -6.35
N ASN A 56 8.81 -18.50 -5.11
CA ASN A 56 7.45 -18.29 -4.64
C ASN A 56 6.96 -16.91 -5.06
N TYR A 57 7.74 -15.85 -4.80
CA TYR A 57 7.32 -14.52 -5.21
C TYR A 57 7.27 -14.38 -6.73
N THR A 58 8.17 -15.01 -7.50
CA THR A 58 8.13 -14.92 -8.97
C THR A 58 6.85 -15.55 -9.52
N LYS A 59 6.41 -16.68 -8.95
CA LYS A 59 5.12 -17.29 -9.29
C LYS A 59 3.95 -16.40 -8.91
N LEU A 60 3.94 -15.86 -7.68
CA LEU A 60 2.89 -14.95 -7.21
C LEU A 60 2.74 -13.75 -8.15
N LEU A 61 3.84 -13.04 -8.43
CA LEU A 61 3.80 -11.84 -9.27
C LEU A 61 3.36 -12.17 -10.71
N LYS A 62 3.69 -13.35 -11.24
CA LYS A 62 3.17 -13.82 -12.53
C LYS A 62 1.64 -13.98 -12.50
N ILE A 63 1.08 -14.54 -11.42
CA ILE A 63 -0.37 -14.64 -11.22
C ILE A 63 -0.99 -13.24 -11.26
N VAL A 64 -0.45 -12.29 -10.49
CA VAL A 64 -0.98 -10.92 -10.41
C VAL A 64 -0.97 -10.25 -11.78
N LYS A 65 0.12 -10.38 -12.56
CA LYS A 65 0.21 -9.80 -13.93
C LYS A 65 -0.84 -10.37 -14.89
N SER A 66 -1.28 -11.59 -14.68
CA SER A 66 -2.27 -12.27 -15.55
C SER A 66 -3.72 -12.15 -15.07
N GLU A 67 -3.94 -11.69 -13.83
CA GLU A 67 -5.28 -11.60 -13.26
C GLU A 67 -6.09 -10.47 -13.91
N LYS A 68 -7.37 -10.74 -14.17
CA LYS A 68 -8.30 -9.79 -14.79
C LYS A 68 -9.45 -9.40 -13.89
N ASP A 69 -9.75 -10.18 -12.85
CA ASP A 69 -10.77 -9.84 -11.87
C ASP A 69 -10.29 -8.68 -10.97
N PRO A 70 -10.98 -7.53 -10.98
CA PRO A 70 -10.55 -6.37 -10.20
C PRO A 70 -10.55 -6.58 -8.68
N LYS A 71 -11.45 -7.41 -8.16
CA LYS A 71 -11.49 -7.70 -6.72
C LYS A 71 -10.28 -8.53 -6.33
N LEU A 72 -9.92 -9.53 -7.14
CA LEU A 72 -8.73 -10.33 -6.89
C LEU A 72 -7.45 -9.51 -7.04
N LEU A 73 -7.34 -8.66 -8.06
CA LEU A 73 -6.21 -7.74 -8.21
C LEU A 73 -6.03 -6.83 -7.00
N TRP A 74 -7.12 -6.29 -6.46
CA TRP A 74 -7.08 -5.52 -5.22
C TRP A 74 -6.50 -6.32 -4.05
N GLU A 75 -6.95 -7.57 -3.87
CA GLU A 75 -6.46 -8.46 -2.79
C GLU A 75 -4.98 -8.79 -2.95
N TYR A 76 -4.52 -9.03 -4.18
CA TYR A 76 -3.10 -9.28 -4.48
C TYR A 76 -2.22 -8.07 -4.19
N LEU A 77 -2.61 -6.89 -4.67
CA LEU A 77 -1.85 -5.65 -4.43
C LEU A 77 -1.80 -5.30 -2.95
N PHE A 78 -2.92 -5.49 -2.24
CA PHE A 78 -2.99 -5.30 -0.79
C PHE A 78 -2.08 -6.27 -0.04
N LEU A 79 -2.08 -7.56 -0.41
CA LEU A 79 -1.17 -8.56 0.14
C LEU A 79 0.29 -8.16 -0.06
N ILE A 80 0.67 -7.76 -1.28
CA ILE A 80 2.05 -7.38 -1.61
C ILE A 80 2.49 -6.19 -0.77
N LYS A 81 1.66 -5.14 -0.68
CA LYS A 81 1.93 -3.98 0.18
C LYS A 81 2.13 -4.42 1.63
N THR A 82 1.21 -5.21 2.16
CA THR A 82 1.24 -5.63 3.56
C THR A 82 2.47 -6.49 3.86
N TYR A 83 2.87 -7.35 2.93
CA TYR A 83 4.10 -8.13 3.08
C TYR A 83 5.34 -7.24 3.14
N CYS A 84 5.50 -6.30 2.21
CA CYS A 84 6.62 -5.37 2.24
C CYS A 84 6.65 -4.57 3.56
N GLU A 85 5.52 -4.01 3.95
CA GLU A 85 5.41 -3.16 5.14
C GLU A 85 5.70 -3.93 6.42
N ARG A 86 5.01 -5.06 6.63
CA ARG A 86 5.11 -5.80 7.89
C ARG A 86 6.35 -6.68 7.96
N TYR A 87 6.61 -7.45 6.91
CA TYR A 87 7.59 -8.54 6.98
C TYR A 87 8.96 -8.16 6.48
N ILE A 88 9.10 -7.07 5.71
CA ILE A 88 10.39 -6.53 5.31
C ILE A 88 10.70 -5.29 6.17
N ASP A 89 9.91 -4.22 6.07
CA ASP A 89 10.29 -2.94 6.69
C ASP A 89 10.11 -2.93 8.20
N LEU A 90 9.05 -3.52 8.74
CA LEU A 90 8.85 -3.66 10.19
C LEU A 90 9.51 -4.93 10.77
N ALA A 91 10.31 -5.64 9.98
CA ALA A 91 11.00 -6.84 10.46
C ALA A 91 11.94 -6.56 11.63
N TYR A 92 12.43 -5.31 11.79
CA TYR A 92 13.30 -4.90 12.90
C TYR A 92 12.69 -5.21 14.29
N LEU A 93 11.37 -5.40 14.36
CA LEU A 93 10.65 -5.83 15.56
C LEU A 93 10.89 -7.30 15.94
N VAL A 94 11.66 -8.05 15.15
CA VAL A 94 11.92 -9.50 15.29
C VAL A 94 13.43 -9.75 15.36
N LYS A 95 13.88 -10.79 16.09
CA LYS A 95 15.30 -11.19 16.19
C LYS A 95 15.89 -11.52 14.80
N ASP A 96 17.18 -11.22 14.61
CA ASP A 96 17.97 -11.47 13.39
C ASP A 96 17.43 -10.81 12.10
N SER A 97 16.62 -9.77 12.28
CA SER A 97 15.93 -9.06 11.21
C SER A 97 16.85 -8.32 10.26
N GLN A 98 17.99 -7.82 10.71
CA GLN A 98 18.89 -7.05 9.84
C GLN A 98 19.42 -7.90 8.67
N ASN A 99 19.78 -9.16 8.93
CA ASN A 99 20.20 -10.11 7.90
C ASN A 99 19.07 -10.49 6.95
N PHE A 100 17.82 -10.50 7.45
CA PHE A 100 16.67 -10.73 6.59
C PHE A 100 16.39 -9.51 5.71
N ILE A 101 16.31 -8.31 6.29
CA ILE A 101 16.01 -7.06 5.58
C ILE A 101 17.01 -6.83 4.45
N SER A 102 18.30 -7.09 4.69
CA SER A 102 19.37 -6.91 3.71
C SER A 102 19.44 -7.99 2.61
N LYS A 103 18.60 -9.03 2.66
CA LYS A 103 18.53 -10.04 1.59
C LYS A 103 18.24 -9.38 0.25
N LYS A 104 19.03 -9.74 -0.76
CA LYS A 104 18.86 -9.25 -2.14
C LYS A 104 17.44 -9.54 -2.65
N GLU A 105 16.90 -10.70 -2.29
CA GLU A 105 15.55 -11.14 -2.67
C GLU A 105 14.45 -10.19 -2.19
N ASN A 106 14.61 -9.58 -1.00
CA ASN A 106 13.65 -8.62 -0.48
C ASN A 106 13.69 -7.29 -1.26
N THR A 107 14.89 -6.88 -1.67
CA THR A 107 15.05 -5.72 -2.55
C THR A 107 14.45 -6.01 -3.94
N GLU A 108 14.75 -7.18 -4.51
CA GLU A 108 14.16 -7.62 -5.80
C GLU A 108 12.63 -7.72 -5.73
N PHE A 109 12.08 -8.22 -4.61
CA PHE A 109 10.64 -8.25 -4.38
C PHE A 109 10.04 -6.85 -4.44
N LYS A 110 10.60 -5.89 -3.69
CA LYS A 110 10.12 -4.49 -3.68
C LYS A 110 10.21 -3.84 -5.05
N ILE A 111 11.28 -4.09 -5.81
CA ILE A 111 11.43 -3.58 -7.18
C ILE A 111 10.26 -4.09 -8.05
N LYS A 112 10.02 -5.40 -8.05
CA LYS A 112 8.92 -5.98 -8.83
C LYS A 112 7.54 -5.55 -8.32
N ALA A 113 7.36 -5.33 -7.01
CA ALA A 113 6.15 -4.76 -6.45
C ALA A 113 5.91 -3.32 -6.95
N CYS A 114 6.96 -2.52 -7.08
CA CYS A 114 6.88 -1.18 -7.67
C CYS A 114 6.47 -1.24 -9.15
N GLU A 115 7.02 -2.18 -9.93
CA GLU A 115 6.59 -2.41 -11.32
C GLU A 115 5.10 -2.73 -11.43
N LEU A 116 4.57 -3.57 -10.54
CA LEU A 116 3.13 -3.86 -10.50
C LEU A 116 2.32 -2.62 -10.12
N GLY A 117 2.77 -1.86 -9.13
CA GLY A 117 2.15 -0.60 -8.75
C GLY A 117 2.03 0.34 -9.96
N LYS A 118 3.09 0.52 -10.73
CA LYS A 118 3.09 1.36 -11.94
C LYS A 118 2.15 0.80 -13.03
N LEU A 119 2.21 -0.51 -13.27
CA LEU A 119 1.35 -1.19 -14.24
C LEU A 119 -0.14 -0.99 -13.94
N PHE A 120 -0.53 -1.12 -12.68
CA PHE A 120 -1.94 -1.07 -12.27
C PHE A 120 -2.44 0.33 -11.89
N LEU A 121 -1.57 1.34 -11.84
CA LEU A 121 -1.96 2.73 -11.57
C LEU A 121 -2.90 3.29 -12.65
N VAL A 122 -2.79 2.77 -13.89
CA VAL A 122 -3.62 3.15 -15.05
C VAL A 122 -4.74 2.15 -15.34
N HIS A 123 -5.00 1.19 -14.45
CA HIS A 123 -6.02 0.17 -14.65
C HIS A 123 -7.43 0.79 -14.76
N GLN A 124 -8.34 0.19 -15.53
CA GLN A 124 -9.70 0.72 -15.73
C GLN A 124 -10.55 0.76 -14.46
N ASP A 125 -10.36 -0.20 -13.55
CA ASP A 125 -11.07 -0.27 -12.27
C ASP A 125 -10.45 0.64 -11.21
N ALA A 126 -11.28 1.48 -10.59
CA ALA A 126 -10.84 2.48 -9.62
C ALA A 126 -10.32 1.88 -8.30
N SER A 127 -10.85 0.73 -7.87
CA SER A 127 -10.35 0.05 -6.66
C SER A 127 -8.95 -0.52 -6.93
N VAL A 128 -8.71 -1.08 -8.10
CA VAL A 128 -7.36 -1.54 -8.49
C VAL A 128 -6.37 -0.37 -8.52
N ARG A 129 -6.76 0.77 -9.12
CA ARG A 129 -5.92 1.98 -9.09
C ARG A 129 -5.65 2.46 -7.66
N GLN A 130 -6.63 2.40 -6.76
CA GLN A 130 -6.45 2.73 -5.35
C GLN A 130 -5.38 1.85 -4.68
N ALA A 131 -5.46 0.54 -4.88
CA ALA A 131 -4.50 -0.40 -4.29
C ALA A 131 -3.09 -0.18 -4.86
N ALA A 132 -2.98 0.05 -6.17
CA ALA A 132 -1.73 0.38 -6.85
C ALA A 132 -1.12 1.70 -6.34
N ALA A 133 -1.93 2.75 -6.22
CA ALA A 133 -1.55 4.05 -5.66
C ALA A 133 -1.06 3.91 -4.21
N SER A 134 -1.75 3.13 -3.38
CA SER A 134 -1.35 2.88 -1.99
C SER A 134 -0.02 2.12 -1.91
N LEU A 135 0.19 1.12 -2.78
CA LEU A 135 1.45 0.37 -2.88
C LEU A 135 2.61 1.28 -3.30
N LEU A 136 2.42 2.11 -4.34
CA LEU A 136 3.44 3.05 -4.82
C LEU A 136 3.74 4.14 -3.80
N TRP A 137 2.73 4.69 -3.13
CA TRP A 137 2.92 5.68 -2.07
C TRP A 137 3.81 5.13 -0.97
N TYR A 138 3.51 3.91 -0.51
CA TYR A 138 4.30 3.24 0.52
C TYR A 138 5.75 2.96 0.05
N LEU A 139 5.92 2.40 -1.16
CA LEU A 139 7.25 2.00 -1.64
C LEU A 139 8.14 3.19 -2.05
N LYS A 140 7.56 4.20 -2.70
CA LYS A 140 8.28 5.28 -3.38
C LYS A 140 8.05 6.67 -2.81
N LYS A 141 6.99 6.87 -2.00
CA LYS A 141 6.61 8.20 -1.48
C LYS A 141 6.52 9.24 -2.59
N THR A 142 5.84 8.87 -3.69
CA THR A 142 5.77 9.67 -4.92
C THR A 142 4.44 10.41 -5.06
N SER A 143 4.49 11.64 -5.55
CA SER A 143 3.35 12.51 -5.80
C SER A 143 2.44 12.02 -6.95
N GLU A 144 2.93 11.14 -7.83
CA GLU A 144 2.18 10.57 -8.96
C GLU A 144 0.89 9.86 -8.54
N VAL A 145 0.77 9.46 -7.27
CA VAL A 145 -0.40 8.75 -6.75
C VAL A 145 -1.60 9.66 -6.47
N TRP A 146 -1.38 10.95 -6.21
CA TRP A 146 -2.44 11.83 -5.73
C TRP A 146 -3.57 12.08 -6.73
N PRO A 147 -3.30 12.29 -8.04
CA PRO A 147 -4.37 12.44 -9.03
C PRO A 147 -5.34 11.25 -9.03
N VAL A 148 -4.82 10.03 -8.87
CA VAL A 148 -5.63 8.80 -8.79
C VAL A 148 -6.47 8.77 -7.51
N ILE A 149 -5.90 9.18 -6.38
CA ILE A 149 -6.62 9.24 -5.10
C ILE A 149 -7.73 10.30 -5.14
N ILE A 150 -7.47 11.47 -5.72
CA ILE A 150 -8.45 12.55 -5.89
C ILE A 150 -9.60 12.09 -6.77
N GLU A 151 -9.31 11.50 -7.93
CA GLU A 151 -10.32 10.94 -8.84
C GLU A 151 -11.19 9.88 -8.14
N LEU A 152 -10.56 9.02 -7.34
CA LEU A 152 -11.27 8.00 -6.57
C LEU A 152 -12.26 8.60 -5.57
N MET A 153 -11.88 9.64 -4.83
CA MET A 153 -12.76 10.30 -3.85
C MET A 153 -14.01 10.93 -4.47
N GLN A 154 -13.91 11.34 -5.74
CA GLN A 154 -15.05 11.81 -6.51
C GLN A 154 -16.05 10.68 -6.85
N LYS A 155 -15.60 9.42 -6.87
CA LYS A 155 -16.41 8.26 -7.28
C LYS A 155 -16.81 7.34 -6.11
N LYS A 156 -15.96 7.17 -5.10
CA LYS A 156 -16.10 6.19 -4.02
C LYS A 156 -15.83 6.83 -2.66
N ARG A 157 -16.85 6.81 -1.79
CA ARG A 157 -16.87 7.51 -0.49
C ARG A 157 -17.30 6.61 0.68
N ASP A 158 -17.07 5.31 0.58
CA ASP A 158 -17.28 4.43 1.72
C ASP A 158 -16.20 4.61 2.79
N TYR A 159 -16.51 4.24 4.02
CA TYR A 159 -15.63 4.43 5.17
C TYR A 159 -14.24 3.80 4.99
N ILE A 160 -14.13 2.63 4.34
CA ILE A 160 -12.85 1.93 4.21
C ILE A 160 -11.94 2.70 3.25
N THR A 161 -12.48 3.11 2.09
CA THR A 161 -11.72 3.94 1.14
C THR A 161 -11.30 5.26 1.77
N LEU A 162 -12.21 5.98 2.43
CA LEU A 162 -11.89 7.25 3.05
C LEU A 162 -10.85 7.08 4.18
N SER A 163 -10.99 6.06 5.03
CA SER A 163 -10.04 5.79 6.12
C SER A 163 -8.60 5.59 5.60
N HIS A 164 -8.42 4.78 4.55
CA HIS A 164 -7.11 4.57 3.93
C HIS A 164 -6.50 5.87 3.38
N ILE A 165 -7.31 6.70 2.72
CA ILE A 165 -6.83 7.98 2.19
C ILE A 165 -6.43 8.92 3.32
N GLY A 166 -7.23 8.98 4.39
CA GLY A 166 -6.91 9.76 5.57
C GLY A 166 -5.57 9.35 6.20
N ILE A 167 -5.23 8.06 6.21
CA ILE A 167 -3.92 7.58 6.67
C ILE A 167 -2.80 8.06 5.73
N MET A 168 -3.00 7.98 4.41
CA MET A 168 -2.01 8.46 3.44
C MET A 168 -1.71 9.95 3.61
N VAL A 169 -2.73 10.79 3.80
CA VAL A 169 -2.58 12.23 4.01
C VAL A 169 -1.84 12.53 5.32
N ARG A 170 -2.22 11.86 6.41
CA ARG A 170 -1.53 12.01 7.70
C ARG A 170 -0.05 11.62 7.60
N ASN A 171 0.25 10.51 6.92
CA ASN A 171 1.63 10.09 6.70
C ASN A 171 2.40 11.12 5.85
N CYS A 172 1.78 11.68 4.81
CA CYS A 172 2.38 12.75 4.02
C CYS A 172 2.71 13.98 4.88
N TYR A 173 1.78 14.40 5.74
CA TYR A 173 2.00 15.51 6.67
C TYR A 173 3.16 15.24 7.63
N LEU A 174 3.20 14.06 8.24
CA LEU A 174 4.28 13.69 9.15
C LEU A 174 5.64 13.75 8.45
N LEU A 175 5.74 13.24 7.23
CA LEU A 175 6.99 13.28 6.46
C LEU A 175 7.39 14.72 6.08
N LEU A 176 6.44 15.58 5.70
CA LEU A 176 6.72 16.98 5.39
C LEU A 176 7.27 17.76 6.60
N ASN A 177 6.85 17.40 7.81
CA ASN A 177 7.25 18.03 9.07
C ASN A 177 8.38 17.27 9.80
N ASP A 178 8.91 16.19 9.21
CA ASP A 178 10.10 15.54 9.75
C ASP A 178 11.34 16.36 9.36
N ASP A 179 12.22 16.57 10.33
CA ASP A 179 13.53 17.21 10.15
C ASP A 179 14.59 16.22 9.65
N LYS A 180 14.27 14.91 9.69
CA LYS A 180 15.14 13.87 9.15
C LYS A 180 15.04 13.79 7.64
N ILE A 181 16.09 13.25 7.03
CA ILE A 181 16.09 12.89 5.61
C ILE A 181 14.96 11.88 5.38
N ILE A 182 14.01 12.24 4.53
CA ILE A 182 12.94 11.34 4.10
C ILE A 182 13.55 10.34 3.14
N THR A 183 13.34 9.04 3.37
CA THR A 183 13.79 7.98 2.48
C THR A 183 12.62 7.13 1.98
N ASP A 184 12.70 6.65 0.74
CA ASP A 184 11.75 5.64 0.21
C ASP A 184 12.04 4.25 0.80
N SER A 185 11.24 3.24 0.45
CA SER A 185 11.43 1.86 0.97
C SER A 185 12.72 1.17 0.48
N PHE A 186 13.48 1.83 -0.40
CA PHE A 186 14.76 1.37 -0.94
C PHE A 186 15.94 2.16 -0.35
N GLY A 187 15.68 3.11 0.56
CA GLY A 187 16.71 3.95 1.17
C GLY A 187 17.13 5.16 0.32
N ASN A 188 16.44 5.45 -0.79
CA ASN A 188 16.74 6.63 -1.59
C ASN A 188 16.15 7.86 -0.91
N ALA A 189 16.91 8.96 -0.89
CA ALA A 189 16.40 10.25 -0.41
C ALA A 189 15.21 10.71 -1.28
N VAL A 190 14.15 11.19 -0.62
CA VAL A 190 12.95 11.74 -1.27
C VAL A 190 12.84 13.20 -0.91
N ALA A 191 12.88 14.06 -1.92
CA ALA A 191 12.70 15.48 -1.74
C ALA A 191 11.25 15.80 -1.31
N LYS A 192 11.05 16.83 -0.47
CA LYS A 192 9.72 17.15 0.10
C LYS A 192 8.71 17.50 -0.99
N GLU A 193 9.15 18.14 -2.06
CA GLU A 193 8.39 18.46 -3.26
C GLU A 193 7.86 17.23 -4.01
N ASN A 194 8.50 16.07 -3.85
CA ASN A 194 8.06 14.81 -4.45
C ASN A 194 6.99 14.10 -3.62
N LEU A 195 6.72 14.56 -2.39
CA LEU A 195 5.68 13.97 -1.56
C LEU A 195 4.30 14.38 -2.03
N ILE A 196 4.04 15.67 -2.28
CA ILE A 196 2.75 16.18 -2.77
C ILE A 196 2.97 17.58 -3.35
N SER A 197 2.31 17.88 -4.47
CA SER A 197 2.33 19.23 -5.06
C SER A 197 1.31 20.13 -4.39
N LEU A 198 1.49 21.45 -4.46
CA LEU A 198 0.51 22.41 -3.95
C LEU A 198 -0.87 22.20 -4.61
N LYS A 199 -0.88 22.04 -5.94
CA LYS A 199 -2.09 21.78 -6.73
C LYS A 199 -2.83 20.53 -6.26
N ASP A 200 -2.10 19.44 -6.00
CA ASP A 200 -2.72 18.20 -5.53
C ASP A 200 -3.23 18.32 -4.10
N ALA A 201 -2.52 19.06 -3.22
CA ALA A 201 -2.97 19.32 -1.86
C ALA A 201 -4.29 20.12 -1.84
N GLU A 202 -4.40 21.15 -2.68
CA GLU A 202 -5.62 21.96 -2.86
C GLU A 202 -6.78 21.11 -3.41
N ALA A 203 -6.55 20.36 -4.48
CA ALA A 203 -7.58 19.48 -5.05
C ALA A 203 -8.02 18.38 -4.08
N LEU A 204 -7.10 17.85 -3.26
CA LEU A 204 -7.42 16.87 -2.23
C LEU A 204 -8.25 17.48 -1.09
N LYS A 205 -7.97 18.74 -0.73
CA LYS A 205 -8.77 19.50 0.24
C LYS A 205 -10.20 19.68 -0.24
N GLU A 206 -10.39 20.06 -1.50
CA GLU A 206 -11.72 20.14 -2.10
C GLU A 206 -12.45 18.79 -2.07
N ALA A 207 -11.77 17.70 -2.43
CA ALA A 207 -12.34 16.36 -2.41
C ALA A 207 -12.72 15.90 -0.98
N VAL A 208 -11.93 16.27 0.04
CA VAL A 208 -12.24 16.02 1.45
C VAL A 208 -13.49 16.78 1.88
N SER A 209 -13.58 18.08 1.55
CA SER A 209 -14.77 18.90 1.83
C SER A 209 -16.02 18.32 1.18
N PHE A 210 -15.92 17.92 -0.09
CA PHE A 210 -17.03 17.28 -0.81
C PHE A 210 -17.47 15.97 -0.15
N SER A 211 -16.53 15.16 0.35
CA SER A 211 -16.83 13.90 1.04
C SER A 211 -17.51 14.14 2.40
N LEU A 212 -17.13 15.19 3.13
CA LEU A 212 -17.77 15.61 4.37
C LEU A 212 -19.21 16.08 4.13
N GLU A 213 -19.49 16.72 3.00
CA GLU A 213 -20.83 17.16 2.61
C GLU A 213 -21.71 15.99 2.15
N LYS A 214 -21.24 15.18 1.19
CA LYS A 214 -22.06 14.12 0.56
C LYS A 214 -22.21 12.85 1.39
N THR A 215 -21.21 12.54 2.22
CA THR A 215 -21.16 11.29 2.99
C THR A 215 -20.69 11.52 4.44
N PRO A 216 -21.36 12.42 5.19
CA PRO A 216 -20.86 12.94 6.47
C PRO A 216 -20.58 11.84 7.49
N LYS A 217 -21.42 10.80 7.57
CA LYS A 217 -21.24 9.70 8.53
C LYS A 217 -19.95 8.92 8.28
N ALA A 218 -19.67 8.56 7.02
CA ALA A 218 -18.46 7.82 6.65
C ALA A 218 -17.21 8.69 6.77
N ALA A 219 -17.26 9.93 6.28
CA ALA A 219 -16.15 10.87 6.32
C ALA A 219 -15.76 11.26 7.75
N LYS A 220 -16.73 11.58 8.61
CA LYS A 220 -16.46 11.86 10.04
C LYS A 220 -15.88 10.65 10.75
N LYS A 221 -16.40 9.45 10.49
CA LYS A 221 -15.84 8.21 11.05
C LYS A 221 -14.39 7.95 10.58
N ALA A 222 -14.05 8.33 9.35
CA ALA A 222 -12.67 8.28 8.82
C ALA A 222 -11.77 9.42 9.35
N GLY A 223 -12.31 10.31 10.19
CA GLY A 223 -11.58 11.42 10.81
C GLY A 223 -11.28 12.57 9.84
N PHE A 224 -12.14 12.79 8.83
CA PHE A 224 -11.87 13.77 7.77
C PHE A 224 -11.88 15.23 8.22
N ASN A 225 -12.46 15.56 9.38
CA ASN A 225 -12.30 16.89 9.96
C ASN A 225 -10.82 17.19 10.21
N SER A 226 -10.11 16.28 10.88
CA SER A 226 -8.67 16.39 11.13
C SER A 226 -7.86 16.31 9.82
N VAL A 227 -8.27 15.48 8.85
CA VAL A 227 -7.59 15.43 7.54
C VAL A 227 -7.70 16.78 6.81
N SER A 228 -8.86 17.43 6.91
CA SER A 228 -9.11 18.75 6.34
C SER A 228 -8.16 19.80 6.92
N GLU A 229 -8.01 19.85 8.26
CA GLU A 229 -7.09 20.76 8.95
C GLU A 229 -5.61 20.46 8.60
N ILE A 230 -5.25 19.18 8.49
CA ILE A 230 -3.91 18.77 8.06
C ILE A 230 -3.59 19.28 6.67
N LEU A 231 -4.55 19.22 5.74
CA LEU A 231 -4.36 19.74 4.39
C LEU A 231 -4.16 21.26 4.38
N ASP A 232 -4.84 22.00 5.25
CA ASP A 232 -4.62 23.45 5.39
C ASP A 232 -3.17 23.76 5.80
N ASN A 233 -2.62 22.96 6.74
CA ASN A 233 -1.24 23.09 7.17
C ASN A 233 -0.25 22.73 6.05
N ILE A 234 -0.51 21.65 5.29
CA ILE A 234 0.30 21.28 4.12
C ILE A 234 0.30 22.42 3.09
N ILE A 235 -0.88 22.92 2.71
CA ILE A 235 -1.04 23.99 1.72
C ILE A 235 -0.30 25.26 2.19
N THR A 236 -0.44 25.63 3.46
CA THR A 236 0.26 26.78 4.05
C THR A 236 1.77 26.62 3.98
N ALA A 237 2.29 25.44 4.31
CA ALA A 237 3.72 25.15 4.26
C ALA A 237 4.25 25.21 2.82
N LEU A 238 3.57 24.58 1.86
CA LEU A 238 3.97 24.57 0.45
C LEU A 238 3.92 25.98 -0.17
N THR A 239 2.91 26.79 0.17
CA THR A 239 2.78 28.17 -0.33
C THR A 239 3.93 29.06 0.13
N LYS A 240 4.43 28.89 1.36
CA LYS A 240 5.59 29.64 1.86
C LYS A 240 6.87 29.31 1.10
N THR A 241 7.00 28.08 0.63
CA THR A 241 8.15 27.63 -0.15
C THR A 241 8.13 28.17 -1.58
N VAL A 242 6.95 28.26 -2.22
CA VAL A 242 6.79 28.78 -3.59
C VAL A 242 7.06 30.29 -3.70
N LYS A 243 6.92 31.04 -2.60
CA LYS A 243 7.15 32.50 -2.56
C LYS A 243 8.61 32.90 -2.26
N LYS A 244 9.52 31.94 -2.09
CA LYS A 244 10.96 32.17 -1.92
C LYS A 244 11.68 31.89 -3.23
#